data_AF-A0A9R1UNK1-F1
#
_entry.id   AF-A0A9R1UNK1-F1
#
_cell.length_a   1.000
_cell.length_b   1.000
_cell.length_c   1.000
_cell.angle_alpha   90.00
_cell.angle_beta   90.00
_cell.angle_gamma   90.00
#
_symmetry.space_group_name_H-M   'P 1'
#
loop_
_entity.id
_entity.type
_entity.pdbx_description
1 polymer ?
#
loop_
_entity_poly.entity_id
_entity_poly.type
_entity_poly.pdbx_seq_one_letter_code
_entity_poly.pdbx_strand_id
1 'polypeptide(L)'
;MYLIQGVHSSPPTTPVTTKPLSPTRSIETNPVLGGEDSEFDSTYFNPYRVQSDDDDDDAPLTKRHLKAVTDKLDKLLSSSSAGPYSEVALKALFSSAVKEHDTSISNAAKAIDASNSQCQKASLAVEASTKDYKEATTKVEKLILEAQIFLDSLQEAAQKNAHRVNASVDFLKRSLEAELSQLGVAHKAIEAANEELHSKFDDRLTQLEAELANFKLRTTTKELDDLNSEREVIHSSVGDVSSILLHLLDAHDSILTISIRRHLAEKLRTALDILSRIEGVSETAVLPKQGGEKKSQEGKPEKTQPPPPPEPKSTTGPKDNVASASKGQKKKKIIDEDDEDEDDDIDNIIKGAPSKPDPKFKPSDQELREKMDRLEKEMKEKELLEKKKSMFP
;
A
#
# COMPACT_ATOMS: atom_id res chain seq x y z
N MET A 1 29.18 35.62 -11.97
CA MET A 1 28.18 35.59 -10.89
C MET A 1 26.81 35.33 -11.49
N TYR A 2 26.39 34.07 -11.53
CA TYR A 2 25.02 33.70 -11.87
C TYR A 2 24.30 33.40 -10.56
N LEU A 3 23.32 34.23 -10.20
CA LEU A 3 22.40 33.98 -9.11
C LEU A 3 21.50 32.81 -9.50
N ILE A 4 21.80 31.62 -9.01
CA ILE A 4 20.90 30.48 -9.06
C ILE A 4 19.82 30.73 -8.00
N GLN A 5 18.65 31.20 -8.45
CA GLN A 5 17.45 31.26 -7.62
C GLN A 5 17.06 29.83 -7.22
N GLY A 6 17.32 29.50 -5.96
CA GLY A 6 16.80 28.29 -5.32
C GLY A 6 15.28 28.34 -5.33
N VAL A 7 14.68 27.50 -6.17
CA VAL A 7 13.25 27.23 -6.13
C VAL A 7 12.99 26.45 -4.86
N HIS A 8 12.46 27.14 -3.84
CA HIS A 8 11.93 26.50 -2.64
C HIS A 8 10.76 25.60 -3.04
N SER A 9 11.06 24.32 -3.27
CA SER A 9 10.06 23.27 -3.40
C SER A 9 9.42 23.10 -2.04
N SER A 10 8.23 23.66 -1.86
CA SER A 10 7.40 23.41 -0.69
C SER A 10 7.21 21.90 -0.53
N PRO A 11 7.36 21.35 0.69
CA PRO A 11 7.18 19.93 0.93
C PRO A 11 5.77 19.50 0.48
N PRO A 12 5.62 18.35 -0.20
CA PRO A 12 4.32 17.85 -0.59
C PRO A 12 3.47 17.70 0.67
N THR A 13 2.37 18.44 0.73
CA THR A 13 1.34 18.26 1.74
C THR A 13 0.86 16.82 1.62
N THR A 14 1.29 15.97 2.55
CA THR A 14 0.84 14.59 2.60
C THR A 14 -0.68 14.62 2.76
N PRO A 15 -1.44 13.94 1.89
CA PRO A 15 -2.88 13.86 2.05
C PRO A 15 -3.14 13.29 3.43
N VAL A 16 -3.79 14.09 4.28
CA VAL A 16 -4.27 13.64 5.58
C VAL A 16 -5.17 12.46 5.32
N THR A 17 -4.68 11.25 5.58
CA THR A 17 -5.46 10.02 5.57
C THR A 17 -6.52 10.18 6.63
N THR A 18 -7.69 10.66 6.21
CA THR A 18 -8.90 10.66 6.99
C THR A 18 -9.11 9.24 7.49
N LYS A 19 -9.25 9.14 8.82
CA LYS A 19 -9.54 7.97 9.65
C LYS A 19 -10.05 6.75 8.86
N PRO A 20 -9.53 5.54 9.11
CA PRO A 20 -10.14 4.33 8.59
C PRO A 20 -11.63 4.38 8.95
N LEU A 21 -12.47 4.35 7.91
CA LEU A 21 -13.92 4.24 8.05
C LEU A 21 -14.16 3.10 9.04
N SER A 22 -14.60 3.46 10.24
CA SER A 22 -15.01 2.47 11.23
C SER A 22 -16.07 1.61 10.55
N PRO A 23 -16.05 0.28 10.73
CA PRO A 23 -17.03 -0.59 10.10
C PRO A 23 -18.41 -0.03 10.41
N THR A 24 -19.10 0.45 9.37
CA THR A 24 -20.48 0.86 9.50
C THR A 24 -21.19 -0.34 10.10
N ARG A 25 -21.67 -0.17 11.33
CA ARG A 25 -22.41 -1.22 12.03
C ARG A 25 -23.60 -1.55 11.13
N SER A 26 -23.50 -2.65 10.38
CA SER A 26 -24.62 -3.20 9.60
C SER A 26 -25.71 -3.60 10.57
N ILE A 27 -26.52 -2.63 10.97
CA ILE A 27 -27.86 -2.83 11.48
C ILE A 27 -28.73 -2.93 10.24
N GLU A 28 -28.57 -4.04 9.53
CA GLU A 28 -29.53 -4.45 8.51
C GLU A 28 -29.61 -5.97 8.53
N THR A 29 -29.91 -6.49 9.72
CA THR A 29 -30.71 -7.70 9.83
C THR A 29 -32.12 -7.33 9.40
N ASN A 30 -32.36 -7.27 8.10
CA ASN A 30 -33.67 -7.60 7.57
C ASN A 30 -33.69 -9.13 7.49
N PRO A 31 -34.24 -9.86 8.50
CA PRO A 31 -34.69 -11.21 8.24
C PRO A 31 -35.83 -11.08 7.22
N VAL A 32 -35.48 -11.13 5.93
CA VAL A 32 -36.44 -11.30 4.85
C VAL A 32 -36.93 -12.74 4.96
N LEU A 33 -37.84 -12.96 5.90
CA LEU A 33 -38.57 -14.21 6.05
C LEU A 33 -39.92 -13.92 6.75
N GLY A 34 -40.73 -13.05 6.14
CA GLY A 34 -42.06 -12.73 6.65
C GLY A 34 -42.55 -11.38 6.17
N GLY A 35 -42.91 -11.27 4.88
CA GLY A 35 -43.73 -10.15 4.44
C GLY A 35 -45.11 -10.24 5.09
N GLU A 36 -45.59 -9.12 5.64
CA GLU A 36 -46.83 -8.97 6.41
C GLU A 36 -48.12 -9.40 5.66
N ASP A 37 -48.04 -9.71 4.37
CA ASP A 37 -49.19 -10.14 3.54
C ASP A 37 -49.17 -11.63 3.18
N SER A 38 -48.39 -12.44 3.90
CA SER A 38 -48.55 -13.90 3.82
C SER A 38 -49.62 -14.29 4.83
N GLU A 39 -50.89 -14.22 4.40
CA GLU A 39 -51.97 -15.02 4.98
C GLU A 39 -51.54 -16.49 4.88
N PHE A 40 -50.73 -16.94 5.84
CA PHE A 40 -50.63 -18.35 6.12
C PHE A 40 -52.02 -18.72 6.57
N ASP A 41 -52.78 -19.29 5.63
CA ASP A 41 -53.84 -20.25 5.90
C ASP A 41 -53.20 -21.31 6.78
N SER A 42 -53.14 -20.99 8.07
CA SER A 42 -52.89 -21.91 9.15
C SER A 42 -54.15 -22.76 9.16
N THR A 43 -54.22 -23.67 8.19
CA THR A 43 -54.95 -24.91 8.30
C THR A 43 -54.34 -25.59 9.52
N TYR A 44 -54.81 -25.16 10.68
CA TYR A 44 -54.70 -25.79 11.96
C TYR A 44 -55.23 -27.19 11.73
N PHE A 45 -54.29 -28.07 11.37
CA PHE A 45 -54.55 -29.45 11.04
C PHE A 45 -54.91 -30.10 12.35
N ASN A 46 -56.17 -29.94 12.74
CA ASN A 46 -56.72 -30.55 13.92
C ASN A 46 -56.73 -32.04 13.60
N PRO A 47 -55.87 -32.88 14.23
CA PRO A 47 -55.73 -34.30 13.87
C PRO A 47 -57.01 -35.12 14.12
N TYR A 48 -58.03 -34.47 14.66
CA TYR A 48 -59.35 -34.99 14.96
C TYR A 48 -60.48 -34.26 14.20
N ARG A 49 -60.21 -33.64 13.04
CA ARG A 49 -61.30 -33.43 12.07
C ARG A 49 -61.64 -34.80 11.47
N VAL A 50 -62.43 -35.55 12.21
CA VAL A 50 -63.30 -36.59 11.67
C VAL A 50 -64.03 -35.90 10.53
N GLN A 51 -63.72 -36.28 9.29
CA GLN A 51 -64.60 -35.96 8.18
C GLN A 51 -65.93 -36.60 8.54
N SER A 52 -66.83 -35.81 9.11
CA SER A 52 -68.25 -36.09 9.03
C SER A 52 -68.59 -35.90 7.56
N ASP A 53 -68.29 -36.93 6.76
CA ASP A 53 -69.10 -37.17 5.58
C ASP A 53 -70.52 -37.28 6.13
N ASP A 54 -71.28 -36.21 5.94
CA ASP A 54 -72.73 -36.18 6.17
C ASP A 54 -73.46 -37.16 5.21
N ASP A 55 -72.72 -37.92 4.40
CA ASP A 55 -73.17 -39.16 3.78
C ASP A 55 -73.16 -40.29 4.82
N ASP A 56 -74.14 -40.15 5.72
CA ASP A 56 -74.59 -41.01 6.83
C ASP A 56 -75.12 -42.39 6.33
N ASP A 57 -74.50 -42.97 5.31
CA ASP A 57 -74.91 -44.24 4.67
C ASP A 57 -73.99 -45.43 5.03
N ASP A 58 -72.86 -45.20 5.72
CA ASP A 58 -71.90 -46.25 6.07
C ASP A 58 -71.88 -46.58 7.59
N ALA A 59 -73.03 -47.04 8.10
CA ALA A 59 -73.06 -48.06 9.16
C ALA A 59 -74.20 -49.08 8.93
N PRO A 60 -73.99 -50.38 9.19
CA PRO A 60 -74.40 -51.47 8.29
C PRO A 60 -75.75 -52.10 8.62
N LEU A 61 -76.79 -51.27 8.81
CA LEU A 61 -78.19 -51.70 8.79
C LEU A 61 -79.00 -50.54 8.23
N THR A 62 -78.80 -50.29 6.94
CA THR A 62 -79.46 -49.20 6.22
C THR A 62 -80.95 -49.21 6.56
N LYS A 63 -81.51 -48.04 6.83
CA LYS A 63 -82.95 -47.82 7.06
C LYS A 63 -83.81 -48.51 6.00
N ARG A 64 -83.26 -48.71 4.79
CA ARG A 64 -83.80 -49.53 3.70
C ARG A 64 -83.92 -51.03 4.03
N HIS A 65 -82.93 -51.65 4.66
CA HIS A 65 -83.00 -53.06 5.08
C HIS A 65 -84.08 -53.26 6.15
N LEU A 66 -84.14 -52.39 7.16
CA LEU A 66 -85.17 -52.46 8.19
C LEU A 66 -86.56 -52.31 7.56
N LYS A 67 -86.73 -51.31 6.68
CA LYS A 67 -87.96 -51.10 5.93
C LYS A 67 -88.34 -52.29 5.04
N ALA A 68 -87.39 -52.90 4.33
CA ALA A 68 -87.65 -54.07 3.49
C ALA A 68 -88.06 -55.30 4.31
N VAL A 69 -87.54 -55.46 5.54
CA VAL A 69 -87.97 -56.50 6.47
C VAL A 69 -89.39 -56.22 6.97
N THR A 70 -89.68 -54.97 7.37
CA THR A 70 -91.03 -54.56 7.78
C THR A 70 -92.05 -54.76 6.67
N ASP A 71 -91.73 -54.33 5.44
CA ASP A 71 -92.60 -54.47 4.27
C ASP A 71 -92.84 -55.95 3.92
N LYS A 72 -91.83 -56.82 4.06
CA LYS A 72 -91.98 -58.28 3.87
C LYS A 72 -92.83 -58.92 4.97
N LEU A 73 -92.67 -58.46 6.21
CA LEU A 73 -93.46 -58.93 7.35
C LEU A 73 -94.94 -58.55 7.17
N ASP A 74 -95.22 -57.29 6.85
CA ASP A 74 -96.58 -56.80 6.59
C ASP A 74 -97.22 -57.50 5.39
N LYS A 75 -96.45 -57.77 4.33
CA LYS A 75 -96.92 -58.53 3.17
C LYS A 75 -97.26 -59.98 3.54
N LEU A 76 -96.48 -60.62 4.40
CA LEU A 76 -96.76 -61.97 4.89
C LEU A 76 -98.00 -62.01 5.79
N LEU A 77 -98.16 -61.03 6.68
CA LEU A 77 -99.33 -60.90 7.54
C LEU A 77 -100.59 -60.62 6.71
N SER A 78 -100.49 -59.79 5.68
CA SER A 78 -101.60 -59.47 4.77
C SER A 78 -101.98 -60.66 3.87
N SER A 79 -101.04 -61.56 3.58
CA SER A 79 -101.28 -62.78 2.79
C SER A 79 -101.93 -63.91 3.61
N SER A 80 -102.15 -63.70 4.92
CA SER A 80 -102.51 -64.74 5.90
C SER A 80 -104.01 -64.95 6.15
N SER A 81 -104.91 -64.35 5.37
CA SER A 81 -106.34 -64.38 5.71
C SER A 81 -107.09 -65.69 5.40
N ALA A 82 -106.43 -66.77 4.94
CA ALA A 82 -107.16 -67.94 4.42
C ALA A 82 -106.58 -69.37 4.64
N GLY A 83 -105.67 -69.63 5.57
CA GLY A 83 -105.28 -71.02 5.85
C GLY A 83 -104.30 -71.19 7.01
N PRO A 84 -104.23 -72.39 7.63
CA PRO A 84 -103.27 -72.66 8.68
C PRO A 84 -101.88 -72.41 8.10
N TYR A 85 -101.15 -71.44 8.67
CA TYR A 85 -99.75 -71.19 8.34
C TYR A 85 -99.05 -72.56 8.26
N SER A 86 -98.63 -72.97 7.07
CA SER A 86 -97.87 -74.21 6.96
C SER A 86 -96.57 -73.96 7.70
N GLU A 87 -96.39 -74.61 8.83
CA GLU A 87 -95.18 -74.63 9.66
C GLU A 87 -93.89 -74.67 8.81
N VAL A 88 -93.96 -75.34 7.66
CA VAL A 88 -92.96 -75.42 6.60
C VAL A 88 -92.46 -74.04 6.12
N ALA A 89 -93.34 -73.07 5.87
CA ALA A 89 -92.98 -71.75 5.35
C ALA A 89 -92.27 -70.87 6.39
N LEU A 90 -92.75 -70.88 7.64
CA LEU A 90 -92.08 -70.22 8.76
C LEU A 90 -90.70 -70.84 9.01
N LYS A 91 -90.60 -72.17 8.99
CA LYS A 91 -89.33 -72.89 9.15
C LYS A 91 -88.33 -72.55 8.05
N ALA A 92 -88.78 -72.44 6.80
CA ALA A 92 -87.95 -72.02 5.69
C ALA A 92 -87.44 -70.56 5.85
N LEU A 93 -88.30 -69.66 6.30
CA LEU A 93 -87.95 -68.25 6.54
C LEU A 93 -86.92 -68.11 7.67
N PHE A 94 -87.14 -68.77 8.81
CA PHE A 94 -86.17 -68.80 9.91
C PHE A 94 -84.85 -69.43 9.46
N SER A 95 -84.88 -70.52 8.70
CA SER A 95 -83.66 -71.17 8.20
C SER A 95 -82.89 -70.27 7.23
N SER A 96 -83.58 -69.52 6.37
CA SER A 96 -82.96 -68.49 5.51
C SER A 96 -82.36 -67.35 6.33
N ALA A 97 -83.11 -66.81 7.30
CA ALA A 97 -82.67 -65.71 8.14
C ALA A 97 -81.44 -66.09 8.97
N VAL A 98 -81.42 -67.28 9.57
CA VAL A 98 -80.26 -67.81 10.31
C VAL A 98 -79.04 -67.93 9.39
N LYS A 99 -79.21 -68.52 8.19
CA LYS A 99 -78.10 -68.67 7.23
C LYS A 99 -77.52 -67.33 6.77
N GLU A 100 -78.38 -66.34 6.54
CA GLU A 100 -77.96 -64.99 6.18
C GLU A 100 -77.24 -64.31 7.34
N HIS A 101 -77.74 -64.45 8.57
CA HIS A 101 -77.07 -63.97 9.78
C HIS A 101 -75.69 -64.61 9.99
N ASP A 102 -75.58 -65.94 9.84
CA ASP A 102 -74.31 -66.65 9.96
C ASP A 102 -73.29 -66.17 8.92
N THR A 103 -73.75 -65.94 7.69
CA THR A 103 -72.92 -65.40 6.61
C THR A 103 -72.46 -63.97 6.94
N SER A 104 -73.38 -63.12 7.43
CA SER A 104 -73.08 -61.74 7.84
C SER A 104 -72.08 -61.71 9.01
N ILE A 105 -72.26 -62.57 10.02
CA ILE A 105 -71.34 -62.69 11.17
C ILE A 105 -69.95 -63.16 10.69
N SER A 106 -69.89 -64.14 9.79
CA SER A 106 -68.63 -64.61 9.23
C SER A 106 -67.88 -63.52 8.44
N ASN A 107 -68.60 -62.74 7.64
CA ASN A 107 -68.02 -61.62 6.90
C ASN A 107 -67.55 -60.50 7.84
N ALA A 108 -68.33 -60.17 8.88
CA ALA A 108 -67.95 -59.19 9.89
C ALA A 108 -66.69 -59.62 10.65
N ALA A 109 -66.58 -60.90 11.04
CA ALA A 109 -65.38 -61.43 11.69
C ALA A 109 -64.14 -61.29 10.80
N LYS A 110 -64.24 -61.65 9.51
CA LYS A 110 -63.13 -61.48 8.55
C LYS A 110 -62.72 -60.01 8.38
N ALA A 111 -63.70 -59.09 8.35
CA ALA A 111 -63.42 -57.66 8.27
C ALA A 111 -62.72 -57.14 9.53
N ILE A 112 -63.14 -57.60 10.71
CA ILE A 112 -62.48 -57.29 11.99
C ILE A 112 -61.04 -57.80 11.99
N ASP A 113 -60.81 -59.06 11.59
CA ASP A 113 -59.47 -59.64 11.53
C ASP A 113 -58.55 -58.88 10.57
N ALA A 114 -59.07 -58.51 9.38
CA ALA A 114 -58.34 -57.70 8.41
C ALA A 114 -58.00 -56.30 8.97
N SER A 115 -58.97 -55.64 9.62
CA SER A 115 -58.77 -54.35 10.28
C SER A 115 -57.73 -54.44 11.40
N ASN A 116 -57.76 -55.49 12.20
CA ASN A 116 -56.78 -55.71 13.28
C ASN A 116 -55.37 -55.90 12.73
N SER A 117 -55.23 -56.70 11.66
CA SER A 117 -53.94 -56.89 10.97
C SER A 117 -53.40 -55.58 10.39
N GLN A 118 -54.27 -54.75 9.79
CA GLN A 118 -53.90 -53.44 9.28
C GLN A 118 -53.46 -52.48 10.40
N CYS A 119 -54.19 -52.43 11.52
CA CYS A 119 -53.80 -51.64 12.70
C CYS A 119 -52.44 -52.06 13.26
N GLN A 120 -52.16 -53.37 13.35
CA GLN A 120 -50.85 -53.86 13.79
C GLN A 120 -49.72 -53.42 12.85
N LYS A 121 -49.93 -53.53 11.53
CA LYS A 121 -48.96 -53.08 10.53
C LYS A 121 -48.71 -51.58 10.60
N ALA A 122 -49.77 -50.78 10.77
CA ALA A 122 -49.67 -49.34 10.94
C ALA A 122 -48.90 -48.97 12.22
N SER A 123 -49.16 -49.67 13.34
CA SER A 123 -48.44 -49.46 14.60
C SER A 123 -46.93 -49.71 14.45
N LEU A 124 -46.55 -50.81 13.80
CA LEU A 124 -45.13 -51.12 13.53
C LEU A 124 -44.47 -50.07 12.64
N ALA A 125 -45.18 -49.55 11.63
CA ALA A 125 -44.67 -48.50 10.76
C ALA A 125 -44.45 -47.18 11.53
N VAL A 126 -45.36 -46.82 12.45
CA VAL A 126 -45.23 -45.64 13.31
C VAL A 126 -44.04 -45.79 14.27
N GLU A 127 -43.84 -46.96 14.87
CA GLU A 127 -42.70 -47.23 15.75
C GLU A 127 -41.37 -47.11 15.00
N ALA A 128 -41.28 -47.70 13.79
CA ALA A 128 -40.10 -47.58 12.93
C ALA A 128 -39.82 -46.11 12.56
N SER A 129 -40.85 -45.38 12.10
CA SER A 129 -40.71 -43.95 11.77
C SER A 129 -40.30 -43.10 12.98
N THR A 130 -40.80 -43.41 14.18
CA THR A 130 -40.44 -42.70 15.41
C THR A 130 -38.99 -42.92 15.78
N LYS A 131 -38.46 -44.14 15.56
CA LYS A 131 -37.05 -44.47 15.78
C LYS A 131 -36.15 -43.70 14.81
N ASP A 132 -36.49 -43.68 13.53
CA ASP A 132 -35.73 -42.97 12.50
C ASP A 132 -35.72 -41.46 12.77
N TYR A 133 -36.85 -40.88 13.19
CA TYR A 133 -36.93 -39.47 13.58
C TYR A 133 -36.03 -39.13 14.77
N LYS A 134 -35.99 -39.99 15.80
CA LYS A 134 -35.09 -39.81 16.94
C LYS A 134 -33.62 -39.87 16.54
N GLU A 135 -33.26 -40.80 15.67
CA GLU A 135 -31.88 -40.91 15.14
C GLU A 135 -31.50 -39.69 14.27
N ALA A 136 -32.42 -39.22 13.42
CA ALA A 136 -32.19 -38.01 12.64
C ALA A 136 -32.01 -36.78 13.55
N THR A 137 -32.82 -36.67 14.61
CA THR A 137 -32.74 -35.58 15.59
C THR A 137 -31.37 -35.56 16.28
N THR A 138 -30.88 -36.70 16.75
CA THR A 138 -29.57 -36.78 17.41
C THR A 138 -28.41 -36.46 16.45
N LYS A 139 -28.50 -36.85 15.18
CA LYS A 139 -27.51 -36.47 14.15
C LYS A 139 -27.52 -34.95 13.89
N VAL A 140 -28.70 -34.33 13.84
CA VAL A 140 -28.84 -32.88 13.67
C VAL A 140 -28.27 -32.13 14.87
N GLU A 141 -28.59 -32.55 16.09
CA GLU A 141 -28.01 -31.96 17.32
C GLU A 141 -26.49 -32.07 17.34
N LYS A 142 -25.94 -33.22 16.95
CA LYS A 142 -24.50 -33.41 16.83
C LYS A 142 -23.87 -32.45 15.81
N LEU A 143 -24.47 -32.30 14.63
CA LEU A 143 -24.00 -31.37 13.61
C LEU A 143 -24.05 -29.92 14.08
N ILE A 144 -25.08 -29.53 14.84
CA ILE A 144 -25.19 -28.20 15.43
C ILE A 144 -24.02 -27.94 16.39
N LEU A 145 -23.70 -28.91 17.26
CA LEU A 145 -22.57 -28.79 18.19
C LEU A 145 -21.22 -28.72 17.45
N GLU A 146 -21.01 -29.56 16.44
CA GLU A 146 -19.78 -29.54 15.63
C GLU A 146 -19.63 -28.20 14.89
N ALA A 147 -20.72 -27.65 14.33
CA ALA A 147 -20.73 -26.35 13.67
C ALA A 147 -20.42 -25.20 14.65
N GLN A 148 -20.95 -25.26 15.88
CA GLN A 148 -20.65 -24.27 16.93
C GLN A 148 -19.15 -24.28 17.29
N ILE A 149 -18.57 -25.46 17.54
CA ILE A 149 -17.13 -25.60 17.83
C ILE A 149 -16.28 -25.05 16.68
N PHE A 150 -16.67 -25.34 15.43
CA PHE A 150 -15.98 -24.81 14.25
C PHE A 150 -16.03 -23.28 14.19
N LEU A 151 -17.19 -22.67 14.44
CA LEU A 151 -17.35 -21.22 14.44
C LEU A 151 -16.53 -20.54 15.55
N ASP A 152 -16.51 -21.11 16.75
CA ASP A 152 -15.69 -20.61 17.86
C ASP A 152 -14.19 -20.65 17.51
N SER A 153 -13.73 -21.76 16.92
CA SER A 153 -12.35 -21.91 16.46
C SER A 153 -11.98 -20.91 15.36
N LEU A 154 -12.89 -20.69 14.40
CA LEU A 154 -12.71 -19.71 13.34
C LEU A 154 -12.65 -18.28 13.90
N GLN A 155 -13.49 -17.96 14.88
CA GLN A 155 -13.49 -16.67 15.56
C GLN A 155 -12.18 -16.44 16.33
N GLU A 156 -11.68 -17.43 17.07
CA GLU A 156 -10.40 -17.34 17.79
C GLU A 156 -9.24 -17.13 16.80
N ALA A 157 -9.22 -17.87 15.69
CA ALA A 157 -8.21 -17.71 14.65
C ALA A 157 -8.25 -16.32 14.02
N ALA A 158 -9.45 -15.79 13.75
CA ALA A 158 -9.63 -14.43 13.23
C ALA A 158 -9.10 -13.37 14.22
N GLN A 159 -9.41 -13.50 15.51
CA GLN A 159 -8.90 -12.60 16.56
C GLN A 159 -7.37 -12.65 16.68
N LYS A 160 -6.80 -13.85 16.67
CA LYS A 160 -5.34 -14.05 16.71
C LYS A 160 -4.65 -13.43 15.50
N ASN A 161 -5.22 -13.60 14.30
CA ASN A 161 -4.69 -12.99 13.09
C ASN A 161 -4.79 -11.46 13.11
N ALA A 162 -5.92 -10.91 13.56
CA ALA A 162 -6.08 -9.47 13.73
C ALA A 162 -5.03 -8.90 14.70
N HIS A 163 -4.78 -9.58 15.83
CA HIS A 163 -3.76 -9.18 16.78
C HIS A 163 -2.35 -9.19 16.16
N ARG A 164 -1.99 -10.24 15.42
CA ARG A 164 -0.69 -10.34 14.73
C ARG A 164 -0.51 -9.23 13.70
N VAL A 165 -1.53 -8.98 12.87
CA VAL A 165 -1.49 -7.91 11.86
C VAL A 165 -1.31 -6.55 12.52
N ASN A 166 -2.06 -6.25 13.59
CA ASN A 166 -1.91 -5.00 14.33
C ASN A 166 -0.50 -4.84 14.92
N ALA A 167 0.06 -5.90 15.52
CA ALA A 167 1.42 -5.88 16.04
C ALA A 167 2.47 -5.62 14.95
N SER A 168 2.29 -6.20 13.75
CA SER A 168 3.16 -5.95 12.59
C SER A 168 3.04 -4.51 12.07
N VAL A 169 1.83 -3.96 12.04
CA VAL A 169 1.60 -2.56 11.64
C VAL A 169 2.27 -1.59 12.62
N ASP A 170 2.14 -1.83 13.93
CA ASP A 170 2.80 -1.03 14.96
C ASP A 170 4.32 -1.12 14.86
N PHE A 171 4.86 -2.30 14.57
CA PHE A 171 6.29 -2.49 14.34
C PHE A 171 6.78 -1.70 13.12
N LEU A 172 6.08 -1.79 11.99
CA LEU A 172 6.41 -1.06 10.77
C LEU A 172 6.36 0.46 11.00
N LYS A 173 5.35 0.94 11.72
CA LYS A 173 5.21 2.37 12.06
C LYS A 173 6.42 2.87 12.84
N ARG A 174 6.83 2.16 13.91
CA ARG A 174 8.00 2.54 14.71
C ARG A 174 9.29 2.49 13.88
N SER A 175 9.43 1.49 13.01
CA SER A 175 10.58 1.38 12.11
C SER A 175 10.65 2.57 11.14
N LEU A 176 9.53 2.96 10.54
CA LEU A 176 9.47 4.11 9.63
C LEU A 176 9.78 5.43 10.34
N GLU A 177 9.27 5.62 11.56
CA GLU A 177 9.58 6.80 12.38
C GLU A 177 11.08 6.88 12.75
N ALA A 178 11.71 5.75 13.03
CA ALA A 178 13.14 5.67 13.27
C ALA A 178 13.96 6.03 12.02
N GLU A 179 13.60 5.47 10.86
CA GLU A 179 14.24 5.79 9.57
C GLU A 179 14.09 7.28 9.20
N LEU A 180 12.90 7.87 9.38
CA LEU A 180 12.68 9.30 9.16
C LEU A 180 13.55 10.16 10.08
N SER A 181 13.74 9.73 11.33
CA SER A 181 14.61 10.42 12.28
C SER A 181 16.08 10.36 11.85
N GLN A 182 16.54 9.18 11.38
CA GLN A 182 17.90 9.00 10.87
C GLN A 182 18.15 9.82 9.59
N LEU A 183 17.19 9.82 8.66
CA LEU A 183 17.25 10.64 7.45
C LEU A 183 17.36 12.14 7.79
N GLY A 184 16.62 12.61 8.81
CA GLY A 184 16.72 13.98 9.29
C GLY A 184 18.10 14.32 9.85
N VAL A 185 18.76 13.39 10.54
CA VAL A 185 20.16 13.56 11.01
C VAL A 185 21.12 13.61 9.82
N ALA A 186 20.98 12.70 8.86
CA ALA A 186 21.83 12.66 7.67
C ALA A 186 21.71 13.95 6.83
N HIS A 187 20.49 14.47 6.66
CA HIS A 187 20.27 15.74 5.95
C HIS A 187 21.02 16.89 6.62
N LYS A 188 20.92 17.03 7.94
CA LYS A 188 21.62 18.08 8.69
C LYS A 188 23.14 17.93 8.60
N ALA A 189 23.65 16.70 8.59
CA ALA A 189 25.08 16.46 8.43
C ALA A 189 25.58 16.87 7.03
N ILE A 190 24.80 16.58 5.97
CA ILE A 190 25.11 17.02 4.60
C ILE A 190 25.06 18.55 4.50
N GLU A 191 24.06 19.19 5.11
CA GLU A 191 23.94 20.64 5.14
C GLU A 191 25.15 21.30 5.81
N ALA A 192 25.57 20.81 6.98
CA ALA A 192 26.76 21.29 7.68
C ALA A 192 28.06 21.08 6.86
N ALA A 193 28.21 19.92 6.21
CA ALA A 193 29.36 19.65 5.35
C ALA A 193 29.41 20.58 4.13
N ASN A 194 28.26 20.92 3.55
CA ASN A 194 28.16 21.88 2.45
C ASN A 194 28.53 23.30 2.90
N GLU A 195 28.05 23.73 4.07
CA GLU A 195 28.45 25.03 4.66
C GLU A 195 29.97 25.10 4.88
N GLU A 196 30.58 24.03 5.41
CA GLU A 196 32.04 23.95 5.60
C GLU A 196 32.79 24.01 4.26
N LEU A 197 32.31 23.29 3.24
CA LEU A 197 32.91 23.31 1.90
C LEU A 197 32.87 24.71 1.28
N HIS A 198 31.72 25.40 1.38
CA HIS A 198 31.57 26.77 0.90
C HIS A 198 32.54 27.73 1.59
N SER A 199 32.66 27.66 2.93
CA SER A 199 33.62 28.48 3.67
C SER A 199 35.06 28.23 3.22
N LYS A 200 35.47 26.97 3.04
CA LYS A 200 36.82 26.63 2.54
C LYS A 200 37.07 27.15 1.12
N PHE A 201 36.05 27.12 0.28
CA PHE A 201 36.14 27.64 -1.08
C PHE A 201 36.33 29.16 -1.08
N ASP A 202 35.58 29.89 -0.26
CA ASP A 202 35.69 31.34 -0.14
C ASP A 202 37.05 31.77 0.44
N ASP A 203 37.57 31.03 1.43
CA ASP A 203 38.91 31.25 1.99
C ASP A 203 39.99 31.08 0.91
N ARG A 204 39.90 30.01 0.12
CA ARG A 204 40.86 29.73 -0.95
C ARG A 204 40.75 30.73 -2.11
N LEU A 205 39.54 31.17 -2.42
CA LEU A 205 39.32 32.22 -3.41
C LEU A 205 39.99 33.52 -2.97
N THR A 206 39.76 33.94 -1.72
CA THR A 206 40.38 35.13 -1.12
C THR A 206 41.91 35.01 -1.11
N GLN A 207 42.45 33.83 -0.80
CA GLN A 207 43.89 33.55 -0.85
C GLN A 207 44.45 33.73 -2.27
N LEU A 208 43.80 33.14 -3.27
CA LEU A 208 44.24 33.23 -4.67
C LEU A 208 44.18 34.67 -5.19
N GLU A 209 43.18 35.45 -4.79
CA GLU A 209 43.09 36.88 -5.12
C GLU A 209 44.28 37.66 -4.54
N ALA A 210 44.66 37.38 -3.29
CA ALA A 210 45.83 37.98 -2.64
C ALA A 210 47.16 37.57 -3.30
N GLU A 211 47.32 36.28 -3.64
CA GLU A 211 48.51 35.78 -4.34
C GLU A 211 48.66 36.42 -5.74
N LEU A 212 47.54 36.57 -6.47
CA LEU A 212 47.54 37.24 -7.76
C LEU A 212 47.91 38.72 -7.65
N ALA A 213 47.41 39.44 -6.65
CA ALA A 213 47.77 40.82 -6.39
C ALA A 213 49.27 40.96 -6.06
N ASN A 214 49.81 40.08 -5.22
CA ASN A 214 51.22 40.03 -4.88
C ASN A 214 52.12 39.70 -6.09
N PHE A 215 51.68 38.78 -6.94
CA PHE A 215 52.39 38.45 -8.17
C PHE A 215 52.50 39.66 -9.09
N LYS A 216 51.38 40.36 -9.34
CA LYS A 216 51.36 41.60 -10.14
C LYS A 216 52.29 42.66 -9.56
N LEU A 217 52.25 42.87 -8.24
CA LEU A 217 53.12 43.84 -7.56
C LEU A 217 54.60 43.50 -7.80
N ARG A 218 55.02 42.26 -7.57
CA ARG A 218 56.42 41.82 -7.80
C ARG A 218 56.85 42.00 -9.25
N THR A 219 55.98 41.71 -10.21
CA THR A 219 56.26 41.94 -11.64
C THR A 219 56.49 43.42 -11.91
N THR A 220 55.60 44.31 -11.46
CA THR A 220 55.74 45.75 -11.66
C THR A 220 56.96 46.34 -10.94
N THR A 221 57.32 45.83 -9.76
CA THR A 221 58.53 46.25 -9.04
C THR A 221 59.78 45.90 -9.83
N LYS A 222 59.84 44.68 -10.39
CA LYS A 222 60.97 44.27 -11.21
C LYS A 222 61.11 45.13 -12.48
N GLU A 223 60.00 45.39 -13.17
CA GLU A 223 59.99 46.28 -14.34
C GLU A 223 60.46 47.70 -13.98
N LEU A 224 60.08 48.21 -12.81
CA LEU A 224 60.54 49.51 -12.31
C LEU A 224 62.03 49.53 -11.99
N ASP A 225 62.56 48.49 -11.35
CA ASP A 225 63.99 48.36 -11.02
C ASP A 225 64.85 48.27 -12.30
N ASP A 226 64.37 47.54 -13.31
CA ASP A 226 65.02 47.42 -14.62
C ASP A 226 65.05 48.78 -15.35
N LEU A 227 63.93 49.52 -15.37
CA LEU A 227 63.86 50.87 -15.96
C LEU A 227 64.72 51.88 -15.21
N ASN A 228 64.76 51.82 -13.87
CA ASN A 228 65.61 52.71 -13.09
C ASN A 228 67.10 52.43 -13.35
N SER A 229 67.48 51.17 -13.53
CA SER A 229 68.84 50.78 -13.93
C SER A 229 69.20 51.32 -15.32
N GLU A 230 68.28 51.24 -16.30
CA GLU A 230 68.47 51.83 -17.63
C GLU A 230 68.61 53.37 -17.56
N ARG A 231 67.79 54.02 -16.72
CA ARG A 231 67.87 55.46 -16.48
C ARG A 231 69.24 55.87 -15.92
N GLU A 232 69.79 55.14 -14.95
CA GLU A 232 71.12 55.42 -14.39
C GLU A 232 72.23 55.28 -15.45
N VAL A 233 72.14 54.30 -16.34
CA VAL A 233 73.06 54.14 -17.47
C VAL A 233 73.00 55.34 -18.42
N ILE A 234 71.79 55.82 -18.74
CA ILE A 234 71.59 57.02 -19.56
C ILE A 234 72.18 58.25 -18.85
N HIS A 235 71.92 58.42 -17.55
CA HIS A 235 72.44 59.53 -16.74
C HIS A 235 73.97 59.57 -16.74
N SER A 236 74.63 58.43 -16.52
CA SER A 236 76.10 58.34 -16.59
C SER A 236 76.62 58.75 -17.97
N SER A 237 75.98 58.25 -19.03
CA SER A 237 76.37 58.56 -20.41
C SER A 237 76.21 60.05 -20.74
N VAL A 238 75.12 60.67 -20.28
CA VAL A 238 74.90 62.13 -20.43
C VAL A 238 75.96 62.91 -19.65
N GLY A 239 76.30 62.48 -18.43
CA GLY A 239 77.38 63.06 -17.63
C GLY A 239 78.74 63.01 -18.34
N ASP A 240 79.09 61.86 -18.91
CA ASP A 240 80.33 61.66 -19.67
C ASP A 240 80.38 62.57 -20.90
N VAL A 241 79.29 62.65 -21.68
CA VAL A 241 79.17 63.54 -22.84
C VAL A 241 79.30 65.01 -22.42
N SER A 242 78.64 65.41 -21.32
CA SER A 242 78.72 66.76 -20.78
C SER A 242 80.16 67.12 -20.40
N SER A 243 80.86 66.22 -19.70
CA SER A 243 82.26 66.38 -19.32
C SER A 243 83.18 66.55 -20.54
N ILE A 244 83.02 65.71 -21.56
CA ILE A 244 83.78 65.80 -22.81
C ILE A 244 83.56 67.16 -23.49
N LEU A 245 82.30 67.62 -23.59
CA LEU A 245 81.95 68.90 -24.21
C LEU A 245 82.50 70.10 -23.44
N LEU A 246 82.46 70.06 -22.11
CA LEU A 246 83.07 71.09 -21.24
C LEU A 246 84.60 71.11 -21.40
N HIS A 247 85.25 69.95 -21.38
CA HIS A 247 86.69 69.83 -21.63
C HIS A 247 87.10 70.39 -23.00
N LEU A 248 86.30 70.14 -24.04
CA LEU A 248 86.51 70.71 -25.39
C LEU A 248 86.38 72.24 -25.43
N LEU A 249 85.51 72.82 -24.61
CA LEU A 249 85.36 74.28 -24.50
C LEU A 249 86.52 74.92 -23.72
N ASP A 250 86.98 74.27 -22.66
CA ASP A 250 88.07 74.74 -21.77
C ASP A 250 89.47 74.53 -22.38
N ALA A 251 89.66 73.50 -23.22
CA ALA A 251 90.89 73.28 -23.95
C ALA A 251 91.20 74.52 -24.82
N HIS A 252 92.13 75.36 -24.36
CA HIS A 252 92.48 76.62 -24.99
C HIS A 252 93.29 76.42 -26.28
N ASP A 253 92.68 75.87 -27.32
CA ASP A 253 93.31 75.80 -28.64
C ASP A 253 93.16 77.13 -29.39
N SER A 254 94.29 77.77 -29.68
CA SER A 254 94.39 79.05 -30.42
C SER A 254 93.79 79.01 -31.83
N ILE A 255 93.52 77.81 -32.36
CA ILE A 255 92.87 77.59 -33.67
C ILE A 255 91.38 77.94 -33.64
N LEU A 256 90.68 77.74 -32.52
CA LEU A 256 89.28 78.12 -32.36
C LEU A 256 89.18 79.60 -32.04
N THR A 257 89.02 80.42 -33.09
CA THR A 257 88.78 81.86 -32.96
C THR A 257 87.65 82.15 -31.97
N ILE A 258 87.79 83.23 -31.18
CA ILE A 258 86.88 83.62 -30.08
C ILE A 258 85.39 83.59 -30.49
N SER A 259 85.09 83.93 -31.75
CA SER A 259 83.74 83.92 -32.30
C SER A 259 83.15 82.51 -32.41
N ILE A 260 83.95 81.50 -32.79
CA ILE A 260 83.49 80.10 -32.89
C ILE A 260 83.25 79.53 -31.50
N ARG A 261 84.11 79.84 -30.52
CA ARG A 261 83.91 79.41 -29.12
C ARG A 261 82.62 79.96 -28.53
N ARG A 262 82.32 81.25 -28.75
CA ARG A 262 81.08 81.85 -28.26
C ARG A 262 79.84 81.18 -28.88
N HIS A 263 79.86 80.97 -30.20
CA HIS A 263 78.77 80.31 -30.91
C HIS A 263 78.58 78.85 -30.48
N LEU A 264 79.69 78.12 -30.27
CA LEU A 264 79.66 76.73 -29.78
C LEU A 264 79.14 76.67 -28.34
N ALA A 265 79.59 77.57 -27.46
CA ALA A 265 79.13 77.65 -26.07
C ALA A 265 77.63 77.98 -25.98
N GLU A 266 77.10 78.88 -26.83
CA GLU A 266 75.67 79.19 -26.86
C GLU A 266 74.84 77.98 -27.32
N LYS A 267 75.26 77.30 -28.41
CA LYS A 267 74.57 76.09 -28.88
C LYS A 267 74.66 74.92 -27.89
N LEU A 268 75.83 74.73 -27.27
CA LEU A 268 76.04 73.71 -26.25
C LEU A 268 75.24 74.01 -24.98
N ARG A 269 75.11 75.29 -24.58
CA ARG A 269 74.25 75.67 -23.46
C ARG A 269 72.79 75.33 -23.74
N THR A 270 72.29 75.55 -24.96
CA THR A 270 70.94 75.12 -25.36
C THR A 270 70.79 73.59 -25.36
N ALA A 271 71.77 72.86 -25.87
CA ALA A 271 71.75 71.39 -25.86
C ALA A 271 71.79 70.82 -24.44
N LEU A 272 72.62 71.41 -23.56
CA LEU A 272 72.71 71.07 -22.14
C LEU A 272 71.40 71.40 -21.42
N ASP A 273 70.75 72.54 -21.67
CA ASP A 273 69.43 72.87 -21.07
C ASP A 273 68.34 71.86 -21.48
N ILE A 274 68.34 71.41 -22.75
CA ILE A 274 67.40 70.38 -23.21
C ILE A 274 67.71 69.04 -22.52
N LEU A 275 68.98 68.66 -22.40
CA LEU A 275 69.38 67.45 -21.69
C LEU A 275 69.00 67.52 -20.20
N SER A 276 69.22 68.67 -19.53
CA SER A 276 68.81 68.91 -18.15
C SER A 276 67.28 68.91 -17.96
N ARG A 277 66.50 69.26 -18.99
CA ARG A 277 65.03 69.13 -18.97
C ARG A 277 64.57 67.68 -19.14
N ILE A 278 65.31 66.85 -19.88
CA ILE A 278 65.08 65.40 -19.95
C ILE A 278 65.47 64.75 -18.62
N GLU A 279 66.56 65.23 -18.00
CA GLU A 279 66.99 64.89 -16.63
C GLU A 279 65.97 65.32 -15.57
N GLY A 280 65.28 66.43 -15.84
CA GLY A 280 64.33 67.12 -15.00
C GLY A 280 62.85 66.89 -15.34
N VAL A 281 62.49 65.82 -16.07
CA VAL A 281 61.16 65.22 -15.84
C VAL A 281 61.24 64.56 -14.48
N SER A 282 61.35 65.38 -13.43
CA SER A 282 61.10 64.96 -12.06
C SER A 282 59.78 64.22 -12.13
N GLU A 283 59.76 63.00 -11.62
CA GLU A 283 58.53 62.31 -11.25
C GLU A 283 57.70 63.32 -10.47
N THR A 284 56.86 64.06 -11.18
CA THR A 284 55.75 64.72 -10.55
C THR A 284 54.96 63.51 -10.16
N ALA A 285 55.12 63.10 -8.92
CA ALA A 285 54.28 62.13 -8.26
C ALA A 285 52.86 62.70 -8.39
N VAL A 286 52.26 62.48 -9.55
CA VAL A 286 50.85 62.65 -9.77
C VAL A 286 50.29 61.55 -8.90
N LEU A 287 50.05 61.90 -7.64
CA LEU A 287 49.24 61.13 -6.73
C LEU A 287 48.09 60.58 -7.58
N PRO A 288 47.93 59.25 -7.69
CA PRO A 288 46.76 58.72 -8.37
C PRO A 288 45.58 59.36 -7.66
N LYS A 289 44.85 60.23 -8.38
CA LYS A 289 43.60 60.80 -7.92
C LYS A 289 42.72 59.61 -7.59
N GLN A 290 42.65 59.29 -6.31
CA GLN A 290 41.78 58.29 -5.73
C GLN A 290 40.38 58.63 -6.22
N GLY A 291 39.92 57.84 -7.20
CA GLY A 291 38.64 58.02 -7.85
C GLY A 291 37.56 57.87 -6.80
N GLY A 292 37.03 59.02 -6.39
CA GLY A 292 36.02 59.13 -5.36
C GLY A 292 34.79 58.28 -5.65
N GLU A 293 34.32 57.67 -4.57
CA GLU A 293 32.98 57.17 -4.39
C GLU A 293 31.94 58.10 -5.03
N LYS A 294 31.28 57.62 -6.09
CA LYS A 294 29.93 58.10 -6.40
C LYS A 294 28.95 57.24 -5.63
N LYS A 295 28.60 57.74 -4.43
CA LYS A 295 27.30 57.49 -3.80
C LYS A 295 26.20 57.66 -4.84
N SER A 296 25.53 56.57 -5.19
CA SER A 296 24.17 56.65 -5.73
C SER A 296 23.22 56.53 -4.56
N GLN A 297 22.61 57.68 -4.26
CA GLN A 297 21.33 57.87 -3.60
C GLN A 297 20.30 56.80 -4.01
N GLU A 298 19.64 56.18 -3.04
CA GLU A 298 18.27 56.54 -2.63
C GLU A 298 17.22 55.80 -3.48
N GLY A 299 16.96 54.56 -3.08
CA GLY A 299 15.85 53.73 -3.53
C GLY A 299 14.92 53.41 -2.35
N LYS A 300 13.92 54.27 -2.19
CA LYS A 300 12.71 54.16 -1.35
C LYS A 300 12.12 52.72 -1.33
N PRO A 301 11.70 52.18 -0.17
CA PRO A 301 10.97 50.91 -0.15
C PRO A 301 9.53 51.14 -0.61
N GLU A 302 9.24 50.82 -1.87
CA GLU A 302 7.88 50.71 -2.35
C GLU A 302 7.28 49.40 -1.84
N LYS A 303 6.26 49.51 -0.99
CA LYS A 303 5.44 48.38 -0.53
C LYS A 303 4.76 47.74 -1.74
N THR A 304 5.32 46.64 -2.23
CA THR A 304 4.61 45.77 -3.16
C THR A 304 3.58 44.96 -2.39
N GLN A 305 2.32 45.33 -2.59
CA GLN A 305 1.15 44.55 -2.27
C GLN A 305 1.21 43.20 -3.03
N PRO A 306 0.87 42.05 -2.41
CA PRO A 306 0.84 40.79 -3.12
C PRO A 306 -0.26 40.81 -4.20
N PRO A 307 -0.03 40.22 -5.38
CA PRO A 307 -1.05 40.14 -6.41
C PRO A 307 -2.24 39.30 -5.93
N PRO A 308 -3.48 39.64 -6.33
CA PRO A 308 -4.64 38.81 -6.03
C PRO A 308 -4.49 37.42 -6.67
N PRO A 309 -5.01 36.36 -6.02
CA PRO A 309 -4.93 35.01 -6.53
C PRO A 309 -5.68 34.89 -7.87
N PRO A 310 -5.15 34.14 -8.85
CA PRO A 310 -5.84 33.96 -10.11
C PRO A 310 -7.15 33.18 -9.89
N GLU A 311 -8.25 33.75 -10.36
CA GLU A 311 -9.56 33.09 -10.40
C GLU A 311 -9.49 31.77 -11.19
N PRO A 312 -10.22 30.73 -10.75
CA PRO A 312 -10.21 29.42 -11.38
C PRO A 312 -10.93 29.48 -12.73
N LYS A 313 -10.18 29.33 -13.83
CA LYS A 313 -10.76 29.01 -15.14
C LYS A 313 -11.39 27.62 -15.08
N SER A 314 -12.71 27.59 -15.11
CA SER A 314 -13.50 26.42 -15.46
C SER A 314 -13.27 26.09 -16.95
N THR A 315 -12.77 24.89 -17.23
CA THR A 315 -12.72 24.36 -18.61
C THR A 315 -12.97 22.87 -18.55
N THR A 316 -14.22 22.50 -18.81
CA THR A 316 -14.71 21.29 -19.51
C THR A 316 -13.85 20.02 -19.41
N GLY A 317 -14.37 19.00 -18.73
CA GLY A 317 -14.05 17.60 -19.06
C GLY A 317 -14.87 17.14 -20.29
N PRO A 318 -14.95 15.82 -20.57
CA PRO A 318 -13.98 14.74 -20.38
C PRO A 318 -13.56 14.17 -21.76
N LYS A 319 -12.45 13.42 -21.83
CA LYS A 319 -12.19 12.58 -23.02
C LYS A 319 -11.63 11.22 -22.63
N ASP A 320 -12.47 10.22 -22.87
CA ASP A 320 -12.21 8.80 -22.78
C ASP A 320 -11.04 8.37 -23.67
N ASN A 321 -10.03 7.72 -23.09
CA ASN A 321 -9.08 6.88 -23.81
C ASN A 321 -8.93 5.61 -22.96
N VAL A 322 -9.77 4.59 -23.17
CA VAL A 322 -9.54 3.48 -24.10
C VAL A 322 -8.19 2.79 -23.85
N ALA A 323 -8.29 1.67 -23.12
CA ALA A 323 -7.54 0.42 -23.22
C ALA A 323 -6.11 0.47 -23.82
N SER A 324 -5.12 0.18 -22.96
CA SER A 324 -3.84 -0.36 -23.42
C SER A 324 -3.58 -1.71 -22.73
N ALA A 325 -3.92 -2.78 -23.44
CA ALA A 325 -3.48 -4.13 -23.16
C ALA A 325 -1.96 -4.22 -23.41
N SER A 326 -1.18 -4.45 -22.36
CA SER A 326 0.23 -4.83 -22.50
C SER A 326 0.34 -6.35 -22.48
N LYS A 327 0.56 -6.91 -23.67
CA LYS A 327 0.86 -8.32 -23.91
C LYS A 327 2.18 -8.69 -23.24
N GLY A 328 2.19 -9.88 -22.64
CA GLY A 328 3.37 -10.45 -22.02
C GLY A 328 4.54 -10.65 -23.00
N GLN A 329 5.74 -10.47 -22.48
CA GLN A 329 6.94 -11.08 -23.01
C GLN A 329 7.63 -11.88 -21.91
N LYS A 330 7.58 -13.20 -22.08
CA LYS A 330 8.59 -14.14 -21.62
C LYS A 330 9.95 -13.68 -22.15
N LYS A 331 10.96 -13.56 -21.28
CA LYS A 331 12.30 -14.11 -21.56
C LYS A 331 13.17 -14.15 -20.30
N LYS A 332 13.70 -15.35 -20.08
CA LYS A 332 14.76 -15.74 -19.15
C LYS A 332 16.01 -14.88 -19.37
N LYS A 333 16.74 -14.58 -18.30
CA LYS A 333 18.20 -14.78 -18.28
C LYS A 333 18.67 -15.03 -16.83
N ILE A 334 19.20 -16.23 -16.65
CA ILE A 334 20.02 -16.67 -15.53
C ILE A 334 21.38 -15.99 -15.70
N ILE A 335 21.92 -15.38 -14.66
CA ILE A 335 23.32 -15.00 -14.56
C ILE A 335 23.82 -15.66 -13.28
N ASP A 336 24.56 -16.75 -13.47
CA ASP A 336 25.59 -17.24 -12.55
C ASP A 336 26.73 -16.23 -12.58
N GLU A 337 27.18 -15.79 -11.42
CA GLU A 337 28.56 -15.34 -11.20
C GLU A 337 29.02 -15.95 -9.87
N ASP A 338 29.61 -17.13 -10.00
CA ASP A 338 30.70 -17.60 -9.13
C ASP A 338 31.90 -16.67 -9.37
N ASP A 339 32.51 -16.18 -8.30
CA ASP A 339 33.97 -15.96 -8.24
C ASP A 339 34.40 -16.07 -6.77
N GLU A 340 35.14 -17.16 -6.52
CA GLU A 340 35.98 -17.39 -5.35
C GLU A 340 37.21 -16.46 -5.43
N ASP A 341 37.73 -16.04 -4.26
CA ASP A 341 39.14 -15.74 -3.96
C ASP A 341 39.15 -15.13 -2.54
N GLU A 342 39.36 -15.94 -1.49
CA GLU A 342 40.65 -16.27 -0.86
C GLU A 342 41.36 -15.09 -0.17
N ASP A 343 41.60 -15.33 1.12
CA ASP A 343 42.68 -14.87 1.99
C ASP A 343 42.70 -13.41 2.50
N ASP A 344 42.52 -13.28 3.83
CA ASP A 344 43.67 -12.88 4.66
C ASP A 344 43.41 -13.14 6.16
N ASP A 345 44.36 -13.89 6.72
CA ASP A 345 44.58 -14.17 8.12
C ASP A 345 44.73 -12.89 8.96
N ILE A 346 43.94 -12.74 10.02
CA ILE A 346 44.38 -11.98 11.20
C ILE A 346 44.04 -12.76 12.47
N ASP A 347 45.08 -13.45 12.92
CA ASP A 347 45.20 -14.13 14.19
C ASP A 347 45.14 -13.15 15.38
N ASN A 348 44.31 -13.52 16.36
CA ASN A 348 44.58 -13.51 17.80
C ASN A 348 45.03 -12.21 18.52
N ILE A 349 44.18 -11.74 19.47
CA ILE A 349 44.47 -11.63 20.93
C ILE A 349 43.44 -10.66 21.55
N ILE A 350 42.58 -11.17 22.44
CA ILE A 350 42.27 -10.60 23.77
C ILE A 350 41.41 -11.63 24.52
N LYS A 351 41.99 -12.18 25.58
CA LYS A 351 41.36 -13.04 26.58
C LYS A 351 40.58 -12.19 27.59
N GLY A 352 39.39 -12.64 28.00
CA GLY A 352 38.96 -12.50 29.40
C GLY A 352 37.52 -12.03 29.69
N ALA A 353 36.62 -13.01 29.93
CA ALA A 353 35.42 -12.98 30.80
C ALA A 353 34.16 -12.19 30.36
N PRO A 354 32.97 -12.49 30.94
CA PRO A 354 32.31 -13.78 31.18
C PRO A 354 30.99 -13.93 30.37
N SER A 355 30.63 -15.20 30.14
CA SER A 355 29.37 -15.76 29.58
C SER A 355 28.19 -14.80 29.34
N LYS A 356 27.89 -14.58 28.05
CA LYS A 356 26.62 -14.04 27.55
C LYS A 356 25.82 -15.18 26.88
N PRO A 357 24.48 -15.13 26.92
CA PRO A 357 23.62 -16.21 26.45
C PRO A 357 23.78 -16.42 24.94
N ASP A 358 23.78 -17.70 24.55
CA ASP A 358 24.01 -18.18 23.19
C ASP A 358 23.21 -17.38 22.15
N PRO A 359 23.87 -16.85 21.11
CA PRO A 359 23.19 -16.21 20.00
C PRO A 359 22.39 -17.28 19.27
N LYS A 360 21.06 -17.18 19.42
CA LYS A 360 20.07 -17.99 18.71
C LYS A 360 20.45 -18.10 17.24
N PHE A 361 20.72 -19.35 16.86
CA PHE A 361 20.96 -19.82 15.50
C PHE A 361 19.99 -19.12 14.54
N LYS A 362 20.49 -18.20 13.72
CA LYS A 362 19.73 -17.72 12.57
C LYS A 362 19.73 -18.89 11.59
N PRO A 363 18.56 -19.48 11.25
CA PRO A 363 18.53 -20.49 10.19
C PRO A 363 19.13 -19.83 8.95
N SER A 364 20.09 -20.51 8.31
CA SER A 364 20.68 -19.99 7.08
C SER A 364 19.58 -19.85 6.02
N ASP A 365 19.76 -18.92 5.07
CA ASP A 365 18.79 -18.75 3.98
C ASP A 365 18.55 -20.05 3.20
N GLN A 366 19.53 -20.96 3.21
CA GLN A 366 19.41 -22.31 2.68
C GLN A 366 18.41 -23.18 3.47
N GLU A 367 18.45 -23.15 4.80
CA GLU A 367 17.50 -23.89 5.66
C GLU A 367 16.06 -23.36 5.51
N LEU A 368 15.91 -22.06 5.30
CA LEU A 368 14.63 -21.42 5.01
C LEU A 368 14.06 -21.84 3.65
N ARG A 369 14.93 -21.96 2.64
CA ARG A 369 14.56 -22.42 1.30
C ARG A 369 14.15 -23.88 1.29
N GLU A 370 14.90 -24.75 1.98
CA GLU A 370 14.55 -26.17 2.12
C GLU A 370 13.22 -26.37 2.86
N LYS A 371 12.94 -25.55 3.89
CA LYS A 371 11.64 -25.60 4.59
C LYS A 371 10.48 -25.21 3.67
N MET A 372 10.64 -24.21 2.83
CA MET A 372 9.63 -23.80 1.85
C MET A 372 9.36 -24.90 0.82
N ASP A 373 10.40 -25.50 0.24
CA ASP A 373 10.27 -26.58 -0.74
C ASP A 373 9.60 -27.83 -0.13
N ARG A 374 9.89 -28.13 1.14
CA ARG A 374 9.27 -29.25 1.87
C ARG A 374 7.77 -29.02 2.10
N LEU A 375 7.40 -27.79 2.45
CA LEU A 375 6.01 -27.39 2.72
C LEU A 375 5.18 -27.35 1.43
N GLU A 376 5.76 -26.89 0.32
CA GLU A 376 5.12 -26.93 -1.00
C GLU A 376 4.89 -28.37 -1.48
N LYS A 377 5.86 -29.27 -1.26
CA LYS A 377 5.71 -30.70 -1.57
C LYS A 377 4.59 -31.34 -0.74
N GLU A 378 4.48 -31.01 0.55
CA GLU A 378 3.45 -31.56 1.43
C GLU A 378 2.03 -31.08 1.05
N MET A 379 1.87 -29.83 0.60
CA MET A 379 0.59 -29.35 0.07
C MET A 379 0.17 -30.11 -1.20
N LYS A 380 1.10 -30.30 -2.15
CA LYS A 380 0.81 -31.03 -3.40
C LYS A 380 0.40 -32.48 -3.11
N GLU A 381 1.01 -33.12 -2.12
CA GLU A 381 0.64 -34.48 -1.72
C GLU A 381 -0.75 -34.55 -1.08
N LYS A 382 -1.11 -33.58 -0.22
CA LYS A 382 -2.45 -33.49 0.38
C LYS A 382 -3.53 -33.25 -0.66
N GLU A 383 -3.30 -32.37 -1.63
CA GLU A 383 -4.23 -32.10 -2.74
C GLU A 383 -4.45 -33.37 -3.58
N LEU A 384 -3.40 -34.16 -3.82
CA LEU A 384 -3.48 -35.40 -4.60
C LEU A 384 -4.26 -36.49 -3.84
N LEU A 385 -4.07 -36.58 -2.52
CA LEU A 385 -4.85 -37.45 -1.63
C LEU A 385 -6.32 -37.08 -1.58
N GLU A 386 -6.64 -35.79 -1.53
CA GLU A 386 -8.02 -35.30 -1.54
C GLU A 386 -8.70 -35.57 -2.89
N LYS A 387 -8.00 -35.31 -3.99
CA LYS A 387 -8.48 -35.65 -5.34
C LYS A 387 -8.70 -37.16 -5.52
N LYS A 388 -7.84 -37.99 -4.92
CA LYS A 388 -8.00 -39.44 -4.94
C LYS A 388 -9.21 -39.90 -4.12
N LYS A 389 -9.47 -39.29 -2.95
CA LYS A 389 -10.69 -39.55 -2.16
C LYS A 389 -11.95 -39.15 -2.93
N SER A 390 -11.91 -38.05 -3.68
CA SER A 390 -13.05 -37.61 -4.50
C SER A 390 -13.35 -38.53 -5.68
N MET A 391 -12.39 -39.29 -6.20
CA MET A 391 -12.60 -40.20 -7.34
C MET A 391 -13.15 -41.58 -6.94
N PHE A 392 -13.12 -41.93 -5.65
CA PHE A 392 -13.62 -43.21 -5.13
C PHE A 392 -14.54 -42.93 -3.93
N PRO A 393 -15.77 -42.42 -4.17
CA PRO A 393 -16.76 -42.18 -3.12
C PRO A 393 -17.24 -43.47 -2.44
#